data_AF-A0A4Q2YY64-F1
#
_entry.id   AF-A0A4Q2YY64-F1
#
_cell.length_a   1.000
_cell.length_b   1.000
_cell.length_c   1.000
_cell.angle_alpha   90.00
_cell.angle_beta   90.00
_cell.angle_gamma   90.00
#
_symmetry.space_group_name_H-M   'P 1'
#
loop_
_entity.id
_entity.type
_entity.pdbx_description
1 polymer ?
#
loop_
_entity_poly.entity_id
_entity_poly.type
_entity_poly.pdbx_seq_one_letter_code
_entity_poly.pdbx_strand_id
1 'polypeptide(L)' 'METRFFSPFAAFFVIASAASAEGEWKSLFNGKDLSGWTVTLDKHKPGEDPEKLVQVRDGAIHMY' A
#
# COMPACT_ATOMS: atom_id res chain seq x y z
N MET A 1 10.73 2.79 -65.83
CA MET A 1 9.79 3.91 -65.62
C MET A 1 8.45 3.24 -65.38
N GLU A 2 8.01 3.10 -64.14
CA GLU A 2 7.32 4.17 -63.40
C GLU A 2 7.65 4.11 -61.90
N THR A 3 8.11 5.23 -61.36
CA THR A 3 8.30 5.48 -59.93
C THR A 3 6.97 5.81 -59.27
N ARG A 4 6.58 5.11 -58.20
CA ARG A 4 5.58 5.63 -57.24
C ARG A 4 6.10 5.45 -55.82
N PHE A 5 6.71 6.53 -55.35
CA PHE A 5 7.05 6.83 -53.97
C PHE A 5 5.80 6.66 -53.10
N PHE A 6 5.76 5.63 -52.24
CA PHE A 6 4.74 5.50 -51.21
C PHE A 6 5.29 6.13 -49.92
N SER A 7 4.65 7.20 -49.49
CA SER A 7 5.03 8.09 -48.39
C SER A 7 5.24 7.36 -47.05
N PRO A 8 6.22 7.74 -46.21
CA PRO A 8 6.37 7.19 -44.88
C PRO A 8 5.47 7.98 -43.92
N PHE A 9 4.37 7.39 -43.48
CA PHE A 9 3.65 7.91 -42.31
C PHE A 9 3.43 6.78 -41.32
N ALA A 10 4.53 6.24 -40.80
CA ALA A 10 4.52 5.42 -39.61
C ALA A 10 4.23 6.35 -38.42
N ALA A 11 2.97 6.41 -37.99
CA ALA A 11 2.57 7.09 -36.77
C ALA A 11 3.22 6.36 -35.57
N PHE A 12 4.30 6.93 -35.04
CA PHE A 12 4.94 6.46 -33.82
C PHE A 12 4.09 6.92 -32.64
N PHE A 13 3.20 6.04 -32.17
CA PHE A 13 2.39 6.31 -30.99
C PHE A 13 3.28 6.14 -29.75
N VAL A 14 3.83 7.25 -29.24
CA VAL A 14 4.52 7.27 -27.95
C VAL A 14 3.48 7.03 -26.86
N ILE A 15 3.45 5.82 -26.31
CA ILE A 15 2.74 5.54 -25.07
C ILE A 15 3.58 6.17 -23.96
N ALA A 16 3.24 7.39 -23.56
CA ALA A 16 3.78 7.99 -22.35
C ALA A 16 3.30 7.15 -21.16
N SER A 17 4.18 6.31 -20.61
CA SER A 17 3.95 5.67 -19.33
C SER A 17 3.98 6.76 -18.27
N ALA A 18 2.80 7.19 -17.81
CA ALA A 18 2.67 7.99 -16.61
C ALA A 18 3.17 7.12 -15.44
N ALA A 19 4.47 7.17 -15.18
CA ALA A 19 5.04 6.68 -13.95
C ALA A 19 4.46 7.57 -12.84
N SER A 20 3.32 7.13 -12.30
CA SER A 20 2.72 7.73 -11.13
C SER A 20 3.78 7.71 -10.04
N ALA A 21 4.29 8.88 -9.66
CA ALA A 21 5.10 9.05 -8.46
C ALA A 21 4.18 8.95 -7.23
N GLU A 22 3.44 7.85 -7.14
CA GLU A 22 2.78 7.43 -5.92
C GLU A 22 3.90 7.01 -4.98
N GLY A 23 4.15 7.84 -3.96
CA GLY A 23 5.07 7.46 -2.89
C GLY A 23 4.74 6.04 -2.42
N GLU A 24 5.77 5.20 -2.30
CA GLU A 24 5.58 3.78 -1.97
C GLU A 24 4.80 3.66 -0.66
N TRP A 25 3.58 3.11 -0.73
CA TRP A 25 2.80 2.81 0.44
C TRP A 25 3.55 1.80 1.32
N LYS A 26 3.87 2.20 2.54
CA LYS A 26 4.54 1.32 3.51
C LYS A 26 3.53 0.78 4.52
N SER A 27 3.45 -0.54 4.65
CA SER A 27 2.66 -1.15 5.72
C SER A 27 3.27 -0.83 7.09
N LEU A 28 2.46 -0.27 7.99
CA LEU A 28 2.85 -0.01 9.39
C LEU A 28 2.51 -1.18 10.31
N PHE A 29 1.57 -2.02 9.90
CA PHE A 29 1.16 -3.21 10.63
C PHE A 29 1.67 -4.46 9.93
N ASN A 30 2.16 -5.42 10.71
CA ASN A 30 2.78 -6.63 10.19
C ASN A 30 1.79 -7.80 10.00
N GLY A 31 0.52 -7.65 10.42
CA GLY A 31 -0.51 -8.69 10.31
C GLY A 31 -0.39 -9.83 11.33
N LYS A 32 0.52 -9.73 12.31
CA LYS A 32 0.84 -10.84 13.23
C LYS A 32 0.69 -10.43 14.70
N ASP A 33 1.18 -9.24 15.03
CA ASP A 33 1.28 -8.76 16.40
C ASP A 33 1.40 -7.24 16.47
N LEU A 34 1.39 -6.70 17.69
CA LEU A 34 1.49 -5.26 17.95
C LEU A 34 2.94 -4.77 18.03
N SER A 35 3.90 -5.43 17.37
CA SER A 35 5.29 -4.97 17.35
C SER A 35 5.39 -3.54 16.79
N GLY A 36 5.95 -2.62 17.58
CA GLY A 36 6.03 -1.20 17.25
C GLY A 36 4.78 -0.39 17.60
N TRP A 37 3.78 -1.01 18.23
CA TRP A 37 2.54 -0.37 18.69
C TRP A 37 2.41 -0.49 20.21
N THR A 38 1.87 0.55 20.86
CA THR A 38 1.60 0.57 22.30
C THR A 38 0.11 0.79 22.52
N VAL A 39 -0.56 -0.18 23.16
CA VAL A 39 -1.98 -0.07 23.52
C VAL A 39 -2.17 0.96 24.62
N THR A 40 -3.16 1.84 24.50
CA THR A 40 -3.53 2.77 25.58
C THR A 40 -5.00 2.57 25.89
N LEU A 41 -5.30 2.10 27.10
CA LEU A 41 -6.66 1.93 27.60
C LEU A 41 -6.92 2.92 28.72
N ASP A 42 -8.17 3.36 28.85
CA ASP A 42 -8.57 4.21 29.97
C ASP A 42 -8.27 3.51 31.30
N LYS A 43 -7.78 4.28 32.28
CA LYS A 43 -7.41 3.81 33.63
C LYS A 43 -6.26 2.78 33.71
N HIS A 44 -5.59 2.48 32.60
CA HIS A 44 -4.47 1.56 32.56
C HIS A 44 -3.20 2.26 32.06
N LYS A 45 -2.02 1.70 32.38
CA LYS A 45 -0.78 2.24 31.85
C LYS A 45 -0.63 1.87 30.37
N PRO A 46 0.08 2.67 29.56
CA PRO A 46 0.40 2.30 28.19
C PRO A 46 1.09 0.93 28.12
N GLY A 47 0.60 0.06 27.24
CA GLY A 47 1.07 -1.30 27.05
C GLY A 47 0.34 -2.34 27.92
N GLU A 48 -0.49 -1.92 28.87
CA GLU A 48 -1.30 -2.85 29.68
C GLU A 48 -2.64 -3.10 28.99
N ASP A 49 -2.95 -4.38 28.80
CA ASP A 49 -4.27 -4.86 28.36
C ASP A 49 -4.68 -6.09 29.18
N PRO A 50 -5.03 -5.92 30.47
CA PRO A 50 -5.35 -7.03 31.35
C PRO A 50 -6.66 -7.74 30.94
N GLU A 51 -7.58 -7.01 30.32
CA GLU A 51 -8.88 -7.51 29.86
C GLU A 51 -8.82 -8.15 28.46
N LYS A 52 -7.66 -8.06 27.78
CA LYS A 52 -7.45 -8.56 26.42
C LYS A 52 -8.43 -7.94 25.42
N LEU A 53 -8.66 -6.64 25.54
CA LEU A 53 -9.53 -5.87 24.66
C LEU A 53 -8.92 -5.73 23.26
N VAL A 54 -7.59 -5.68 23.13
CA VAL A 54 -6.90 -5.52 21.85
C VAL A 54 -6.18 -6.82 21.49
N GLN A 55 -6.66 -7.50 20.46
CA GLN A 55 -6.10 -8.78 20.02
C GLN A 55 -5.88 -8.82 18.51
N VAL A 56 -4.79 -9.45 18.06
CA VAL A 56 -4.58 -9.72 16.64
C VAL A 56 -5.20 -11.08 16.29
N ARG A 57 -6.13 -11.10 15.34
CA ARG A 57 -6.77 -12.32 14.81
C ARG A 57 -6.95 -12.19 13.30
N ASP A 58 -6.73 -13.28 12.58
CA ASP A 58 -6.93 -13.35 11.12
C ASP A 58 -6.23 -12.24 10.32
N GLY A 59 -5.07 -11.78 10.81
CA GLY A 59 -4.30 -10.71 10.17
C GLY A 59 -4.82 -9.29 10.44
N ALA A 60 -5.75 -9.12 11.38
CA ALA A 60 -6.34 -7.83 11.74
C ALA A 60 -6.27 -7.57 13.25
N ILE A 61 -6.29 -6.30 13.64
CA ILE A 61 -6.45 -5.89 15.04
C ILE A 61 -7.95 -5.86 15.34
N HIS A 62 -8.37 -6.65 16.33
CA HIS A 62 -9.71 -6.69 16.88
C HIS A 62 -9.73 -5.96 18.21
N MET A 63 -10.79 -5.17 18.43
CA MET A 63 -11.04 -4.45 19.69
C MET A 63 -12.42 -4.86 20.22
N TYR A 64 -12.50 -5.20 21.50
CA TYR A 64 -13.70 -5.70 22.18
C TYR A 64 -14.23 -4.73 23.24
#